data_AF-A0A960XS53-F1
#
_entry.id   AF-A0A960XS53-F1
#
_cell.length_a   1.000
_cell.length_b   1.000
_cell.length_c   1.000
_cell.angle_alpha   90.00
_cell.angle_beta   90.00
_cell.angle_gamma   90.00
#
_symmetry.space_group_name_H-M   'P 1'
#
loop_
_entity.id
_entity.type
_entity.pdbx_description
1 polymer ?
#
loop_
_entity_poly.entity_id
_entity_poly.type
_entity_poly.pdbx_seq_one_letter_code
_entity_poly.pdbx_strand_id
1 'polypeptide(L)'
;MKILRKRAMVWVCMLLMIVAGFLLYLKRLYPHGMSHCCILGMMMALEEYAGEHDGRYPWKDETPEAALGRLHREGLTDANTLRGMIVPLKAVEEILDRGGDLGPASCGWHYVPGLTLADDRKLAFLWCKEPLEHNGQRSHDGGREVLFVGGERRWISGSRWQSFLKEQEDLLKQRSPRESEGRALVTGAIEMPDGRRPERIDEPYSLTEACEGPTVSGSGSSSGSSLRRSDLDWFRAPLDNGTVTRTLSFAGLTSGPVTVRFTNGEPDVSEVVFRMRNRQ
;
A
#
# COMPACT_ATOMS: atom_id res chain seq x y z
N MET A 1 -25.19 61.89 11.81
CA MET A 1 -25.66 60.60 11.23
C MET A 1 -25.12 60.27 9.83
N LYS A 2 -25.16 61.16 8.82
CA LYS A 2 -24.73 60.83 7.44
C LYS A 2 -23.24 60.37 7.32
N ILE A 3 -22.33 60.98 8.07
CA ILE A 3 -20.90 60.65 8.07
C ILE A 3 -20.63 59.25 8.65
N LEU A 4 -21.30 58.90 9.75
CA LEU A 4 -21.22 57.57 10.37
C LEU A 4 -21.70 56.47 9.42
N ARG A 5 -22.82 56.70 8.70
CA ARG A 5 -23.33 55.76 7.68
C ARG A 5 -22.34 55.52 6.55
N LYS A 6 -21.69 56.59 6.03
CA LYS A 6 -20.65 56.47 5.00
C LYS A 6 -19.45 55.67 5.48
N ARG A 7 -18.95 55.96 6.68
CA ARG A 7 -17.81 55.22 7.27
C ARG A 7 -18.15 53.75 7.48
N ALA A 8 -19.33 53.44 8.03
CA ALA A 8 -19.79 52.07 8.21
C ALA A 8 -19.87 51.31 6.86
N MET A 9 -20.40 51.94 5.82
CA MET A 9 -20.47 51.35 4.48
C MET A 9 -19.08 51.02 3.91
N VAL A 10 -18.09 51.92 4.08
CA VAL A 10 -16.71 51.66 3.65
C VAL A 10 -16.11 50.44 4.35
N TRP A 11 -16.28 50.35 5.68
CA TRP A 11 -15.79 49.19 6.45
C TRP A 11 -16.46 47.88 6.03
N VAL A 12 -17.78 47.90 5.78
CA VAL A 12 -18.51 46.74 5.27
C VAL A 12 -17.97 46.30 3.92
N CYS A 13 -17.75 47.22 2.98
CA CYS A 13 -17.18 46.89 1.68
C CYS A 13 -15.76 46.30 1.80
N MET A 14 -14.90 46.86 2.65
CA MET A 14 -13.56 46.32 2.90
C MET A 14 -13.62 44.90 3.47
N LEU A 15 -14.48 44.65 4.46
CA LEU A 15 -14.66 43.33 5.04
C LEU A 15 -15.14 42.32 3.99
N LEU A 16 -16.12 42.69 3.16
CA LEU A 16 -16.61 41.83 2.08
C LEU A 16 -15.51 41.50 1.06
N MET A 17 -14.65 42.45 0.72
CA MET A 17 -13.50 42.19 -0.17
C MET A 17 -12.47 41.24 0.45
N ILE A 18 -12.19 41.37 1.75
CA ILE A 18 -11.28 40.46 2.47
C ILE A 18 -11.86 39.04 2.48
N VAL A 19 -13.15 38.89 2.82
CA VAL A 19 -13.83 37.60 2.83
C VAL A 19 -13.84 36.98 1.43
N ALA A 20 -14.18 37.76 0.39
CA ALA A 20 -14.16 37.28 -0.99
C ALA A 20 -12.74 36.84 -1.42
N GLY A 21 -11.72 37.63 -1.10
CA GLY A 21 -10.32 37.31 -1.39
C GLY A 21 -9.86 36.03 -0.69
N PHE A 22 -10.24 35.84 0.57
CA PHE A 22 -9.94 34.63 1.34
C PHE A 22 -10.65 33.40 0.75
N LEU A 23 -11.92 33.50 0.38
CA LEU A 23 -12.66 32.40 -0.25
C LEU A 23 -12.09 32.03 -1.63
N LEU A 24 -11.68 33.02 -2.43
CA LEU A 24 -10.98 32.78 -3.69
C LEU A 24 -9.61 32.13 -3.50
N TYR A 25 -8.87 32.55 -2.47
CA TYR A 25 -7.61 31.92 -2.09
C TYR A 25 -7.81 30.46 -1.68
N LEU A 26 -8.79 30.17 -0.82
CA LEU A 26 -9.11 28.80 -0.42
C LEU A 26 -9.54 27.94 -1.60
N LYS A 27 -10.40 28.44 -2.50
CA LYS A 27 -10.80 27.71 -3.71
C LYS A 27 -9.63 27.44 -4.66
N ARG A 28 -8.68 28.37 -4.74
CA ARG A 28 -7.45 28.17 -5.53
C ARG A 28 -6.53 27.12 -4.90
N LEU A 29 -6.38 27.17 -3.58
CA LEU A 29 -5.53 26.28 -2.82
C LEU A 29 -6.09 24.85 -2.78
N TYR A 30 -7.40 24.71 -2.59
CA TYR A 30 -8.13 23.44 -2.51
C TYR A 30 -9.16 23.36 -3.65
N PRO A 31 -8.74 23.01 -4.89
CA PRO A 31 -9.63 23.02 -6.05
C PRO A 31 -10.85 22.11 -5.88
N HIS A 32 -10.73 21.06 -5.06
CA HIS A 32 -11.76 20.05 -4.80
C HIS A 32 -12.24 20.05 -3.34
N GLY A 33 -11.93 21.12 -2.60
CA GLY A 33 -12.12 21.17 -1.15
C GLY A 33 -10.98 20.49 -0.37
N MET A 34 -10.93 20.77 0.93
CA MET A 34 -9.96 20.14 1.83
C MET A 34 -10.35 18.68 2.05
N SER A 35 -9.41 17.76 1.88
CA SER A 35 -9.69 16.33 1.96
C SER A 35 -8.53 15.59 2.63
N HIS A 36 -8.81 14.79 3.65
CA HIS A 36 -7.81 13.96 4.35
C HIS A 36 -7.84 12.50 3.86
N CYS A 37 -7.89 12.31 2.54
CA CYS A 37 -7.84 10.99 1.91
C CYS A 37 -6.39 10.59 1.74
N CYS A 38 -5.75 10.13 2.81
CA CYS A 38 -4.32 9.85 2.80
C CYS A 38 -4.00 8.57 2.02
N ILE A 39 -2.93 8.60 1.22
CA ILE A 39 -2.43 7.42 0.51
C ILE A 39 -1.97 6.32 1.49
N LEU A 40 -1.72 6.67 2.76
CA LEU A 40 -1.39 5.72 3.82
C LEU A 40 -2.54 4.76 4.11
N GLY A 41 -3.80 5.23 4.08
CA GLY A 41 -4.97 4.36 4.22
C GLY A 41 -5.05 3.34 3.09
N MET A 42 -4.80 3.80 1.85
CA MET A 42 -4.74 2.91 0.69
C MET A 42 -3.57 1.91 0.78
N MET A 43 -2.40 2.35 1.26
CA MET A 43 -1.24 1.48 1.46
C MET A 43 -1.54 0.32 2.40
N MET A 44 -2.12 0.62 3.57
CA MET A 44 -2.47 -0.43 4.54
C MET A 44 -3.48 -1.42 3.94
N ALA A 45 -4.55 -0.92 3.31
CA ALA A 45 -5.56 -1.79 2.70
C ALA A 45 -5.01 -2.65 1.55
N LEU A 46 -4.10 -2.11 0.74
CA LEU A 46 -3.50 -2.84 -0.39
C LEU A 46 -2.48 -3.88 0.05
N GLU A 47 -1.68 -3.60 1.07
CA GLU A 47 -0.75 -4.58 1.66
C GLU A 47 -1.51 -5.70 2.38
N GLU A 48 -2.58 -5.36 3.12
CA GLU A 48 -3.45 -6.35 3.76
C GLU A 48 -4.14 -7.24 2.72
N TYR A 49 -4.73 -6.65 1.66
CA TYR A 49 -5.31 -7.41 0.55
C TYR A 49 -4.26 -8.32 -0.09
N ALA A 50 -3.06 -7.83 -0.38
CA ALA A 50 -2.02 -8.66 -0.99
C ALA A 50 -1.63 -9.83 -0.06
N GLY A 51 -1.53 -9.61 1.25
CA GLY A 51 -1.28 -10.67 2.23
C GLY A 51 -2.36 -11.76 2.23
N GLU A 52 -3.63 -11.38 2.08
CA GLU A 52 -4.74 -12.33 2.04
C GLU A 52 -4.96 -13.01 0.67
N HIS A 53 -4.36 -12.48 -0.39
CA HIS A 53 -4.54 -12.93 -1.78
C HIS A 53 -3.22 -13.39 -2.42
N ASP A 54 -2.44 -14.20 -1.70
CA ASP A 54 -1.20 -14.83 -2.19
C ASP A 54 -0.21 -13.83 -2.80
N GLY A 55 -0.07 -12.68 -2.16
CA GLY A 55 0.79 -11.59 -2.59
C GLY A 55 0.28 -10.80 -3.79
N ARG A 56 -0.96 -10.96 -4.25
CA ARG A 56 -1.49 -10.23 -5.42
C ARG A 56 -2.31 -9.02 -4.98
N TYR A 57 -1.99 -7.85 -5.53
CA TYR A 57 -2.89 -6.69 -5.40
C TYR A 57 -4.16 -6.88 -6.25
N PRO A 58 -5.26 -6.14 -6.02
CA PRO A 58 -6.50 -6.29 -6.79
C PRO A 58 -6.28 -6.18 -8.30
N TRP A 59 -6.82 -7.12 -9.11
CA TRP A 59 -6.47 -7.20 -10.54
C TRP A 59 -7.53 -7.76 -11.52
N LYS A 60 -8.63 -8.37 -11.06
CA LYS A 60 -9.59 -9.10 -11.92
C LYS A 60 -10.91 -8.35 -12.14
N ASP A 61 -10.88 -7.07 -12.48
CA ASP A 61 -12.10 -6.32 -12.79
C ASP A 61 -12.00 -5.63 -14.15
N GLU A 62 -13.16 -5.17 -14.63
CA GLU A 62 -13.26 -4.49 -15.93
C GLU A 62 -12.40 -3.22 -16.00
N THR A 63 -12.16 -2.57 -14.86
CA THR A 63 -11.34 -1.36 -14.76
C THR A 63 -10.42 -1.38 -13.53
N PRO A 64 -9.30 -0.63 -13.53
CA PRO A 64 -8.46 -0.46 -12.34
C PRO A 64 -9.24 0.07 -11.13
N GLU A 65 -10.16 1.01 -11.35
CA GLU A 65 -10.99 1.56 -10.28
C GLU A 65 -11.92 0.52 -9.67
N ALA A 66 -12.55 -0.32 -10.49
CA ALA A 66 -13.38 -1.44 -10.01
C ALA A 66 -12.57 -2.44 -9.18
N ALA A 67 -11.30 -2.68 -9.55
CA ALA A 67 -10.37 -3.50 -8.77
C ALA A 67 -10.11 -2.92 -7.38
N LEU A 68 -9.90 -1.60 -7.26
CA LEU A 68 -9.81 -0.94 -5.95
C LEU A 68 -11.12 -1.06 -5.15
N GLY A 69 -12.28 -1.08 -5.82
CA GLY A 69 -13.58 -1.29 -5.18
C GLY A 69 -13.68 -2.62 -4.39
N ARG A 70 -12.85 -3.63 -4.71
CA ARG A 70 -12.77 -4.87 -3.91
C ARG A 70 -12.35 -4.63 -2.48
N LEU A 71 -11.45 -3.67 -2.23
CA LEU A 71 -11.00 -3.34 -0.88
C LEU A 71 -12.16 -2.96 0.04
N HIS A 72 -13.16 -2.23 -0.48
CA HIS A 72 -14.37 -1.90 0.28
C HIS A 72 -15.27 -3.11 0.49
N ARG A 73 -15.46 -3.94 -0.54
CA ARG A 73 -16.29 -5.15 -0.43
C ARG A 73 -15.75 -6.16 0.60
N GLU A 74 -14.43 -6.19 0.77
CA GLU A 74 -13.75 -7.03 1.76
C GLU A 74 -13.58 -6.34 3.12
N GLY A 75 -14.08 -5.11 3.27
CA GLY A 75 -14.04 -4.36 4.54
C GLY A 75 -12.65 -3.83 4.91
N LEU A 76 -11.71 -3.80 3.97
CA LEU A 76 -10.34 -3.33 4.18
C LEU A 76 -10.22 -1.79 4.11
N THR A 77 -11.21 -1.11 3.54
CA THR A 77 -11.21 0.36 3.43
C THR A 77 -12.62 0.92 3.26
N ASP A 78 -12.76 2.25 3.39
CA ASP A 78 -14.03 2.97 3.28
C ASP A 78 -14.15 3.80 1.98
N ALA A 79 -15.37 4.28 1.70
CA ALA A 79 -15.64 5.15 0.55
C ALA A 79 -14.80 6.44 0.56
N ASN A 80 -14.48 6.96 1.75
CA ASN A 80 -13.68 8.18 1.87
C ASN A 80 -12.24 7.96 1.42
N THR A 81 -11.66 6.80 1.71
CA THR A 81 -10.32 6.45 1.27
C THR A 81 -10.29 6.19 -0.24
N LEU A 82 -11.28 5.46 -0.77
CA LEU A 82 -11.36 5.12 -2.20
C LEU A 82 -11.63 6.30 -3.13
N ARG A 83 -12.37 7.32 -2.68
CA ARG A 83 -12.67 8.48 -3.54
C ARG A 83 -11.41 9.29 -3.91
N GLY A 84 -10.33 9.15 -3.15
CA GLY A 84 -9.15 10.00 -3.27
C GLY A 84 -9.47 11.47 -2.98
N MET A 85 -8.63 12.40 -3.45
CA MET A 85 -8.76 13.82 -3.10
C MET A 85 -9.66 14.63 -4.04
N ILE A 86 -10.05 14.08 -5.19
CA ILE A 86 -10.73 14.85 -6.26
C ILE A 86 -12.20 14.50 -6.44
N VAL A 87 -12.66 13.37 -5.89
CA VAL A 87 -14.06 12.91 -6.06
C VAL A 87 -14.87 13.24 -4.79
N PRO A 88 -16.09 13.78 -4.92
CA PRO A 88 -16.99 14.00 -3.78
C PRO A 88 -17.33 12.69 -3.07
N LEU A 89 -17.26 12.68 -1.73
CA LEU A 89 -17.54 11.48 -0.90
C LEU A 89 -18.90 10.85 -1.21
N LYS A 90 -19.94 11.68 -1.20
CA LYS A 90 -21.31 11.24 -1.43
C LYS A 90 -21.48 10.48 -2.75
N ALA A 91 -20.76 10.88 -3.80
CA ALA A 91 -20.85 10.21 -5.10
C ALA A 91 -20.28 8.78 -5.06
N VAL A 92 -19.24 8.55 -4.24
CA VAL A 92 -18.62 7.24 -4.07
C VAL A 92 -19.45 6.36 -3.13
N GLU A 93 -19.96 6.92 -2.03
CA GLU A 93 -20.90 6.24 -1.13
C GLU A 93 -22.13 5.74 -1.89
N GLU A 94 -22.80 6.61 -2.66
CA GLU A 94 -23.98 6.23 -3.46
C GLU A 94 -23.70 5.08 -4.44
N ILE A 95 -22.48 4.97 -4.98
CA ILE A 95 -22.09 3.88 -5.88
C ILE A 95 -21.83 2.59 -5.12
N LEU A 96 -21.12 2.67 -3.99
CA LEU A 96 -20.76 1.49 -3.19
C LEU A 96 -21.96 0.92 -2.43
N ASP A 97 -22.85 1.78 -1.90
CA ASP A 97 -24.05 1.39 -1.15
C ASP A 97 -25.04 0.58 -1.99
N ARG A 98 -25.11 0.88 -3.30
CA ARG A 98 -25.92 0.11 -4.27
C ARG A 98 -25.19 -1.12 -4.83
N GLY A 99 -24.00 -1.44 -4.32
CA GLY A 99 -23.17 -2.55 -4.79
C GLY A 99 -22.57 -2.35 -6.19
N GLY A 100 -22.48 -1.10 -6.67
CA GLY A 100 -21.92 -0.80 -7.98
C GLY A 100 -20.39 -0.76 -7.98
N ASP A 101 -19.81 -0.88 -9.18
CA ASP A 101 -18.37 -0.76 -9.37
C ASP A 101 -17.92 0.69 -9.51
N LEU A 102 -16.72 0.98 -8.98
CA LEU A 102 -16.07 2.25 -9.20
C LEU A 102 -15.58 2.33 -10.65
N GLY A 103 -15.70 3.51 -11.25
CA GLY A 103 -15.14 3.83 -12.56
C GLY A 103 -14.22 5.06 -12.50
N PRO A 104 -13.68 5.49 -13.65
CA PRO A 104 -12.71 6.59 -13.71
C PRO A 104 -13.18 7.91 -13.10
N ALA A 105 -14.49 8.18 -13.12
CA ALA A 105 -15.11 9.38 -12.57
C ALA A 105 -15.44 9.28 -11.06
N SER A 106 -15.41 8.09 -10.48
CA SER A 106 -15.77 7.84 -9.08
C SER A 106 -14.59 7.40 -8.21
N CYS A 107 -13.37 7.49 -8.72
CA CYS A 107 -12.15 7.20 -7.95
C CYS A 107 -11.04 8.18 -8.35
N GLY A 108 -10.52 8.92 -7.37
CA GLY A 108 -9.48 9.92 -7.55
C GLY A 108 -8.06 9.37 -7.66
N TRP A 109 -7.90 8.06 -7.54
CA TRP A 109 -6.63 7.37 -7.65
C TRP A 109 -6.39 6.89 -9.08
N HIS A 110 -5.15 7.00 -9.54
CA HIS A 110 -4.64 6.20 -10.64
C HIS A 110 -4.05 4.93 -10.04
N TYR A 111 -4.52 3.78 -10.49
CA TYR A 111 -4.12 2.47 -10.00
C TYR A 111 -3.60 1.60 -11.15
N VAL A 112 -2.51 0.88 -10.90
CA VAL A 112 -1.93 -0.06 -11.87
C VAL A 112 -2.26 -1.49 -11.42
N PRO A 113 -3.26 -2.15 -12.03
CA PRO A 113 -3.68 -3.48 -11.61
C PRO A 113 -2.68 -4.56 -12.02
N GLY A 114 -2.75 -5.71 -11.34
CA GLY A 114 -1.98 -6.91 -11.72
C GLY A 114 -0.53 -6.94 -11.26
N LEU A 115 -0.13 -6.00 -10.39
CA LEU A 115 1.11 -6.12 -9.63
C LEU A 115 0.94 -7.06 -8.45
N THR A 116 2.07 -7.50 -7.90
CA THR A 116 2.18 -8.47 -6.82
C THR A 116 3.32 -8.08 -5.88
N LEU A 117 3.37 -8.67 -4.69
CA LEU A 117 4.47 -8.51 -3.76
C LEU A 117 5.80 -9.07 -4.30
N ALA A 118 5.79 -9.84 -5.39
CA ALA A 118 7.01 -10.35 -6.00
C ALA A 118 7.70 -9.33 -6.91
N ASP A 119 6.96 -8.34 -7.42
CA ASP A 119 7.43 -7.31 -8.36
C ASP A 119 8.53 -6.41 -7.76
N ASP A 120 9.34 -5.79 -8.63
CA ASP A 120 10.36 -4.79 -8.23
C ASP A 120 9.77 -3.67 -7.34
N ARG A 121 10.44 -3.33 -6.23
CA ARG A 121 10.06 -2.24 -5.31
C ARG A 121 10.04 -0.86 -5.96
N LYS A 122 10.66 -0.69 -7.12
CA LYS A 122 10.64 0.55 -7.90
C LYS A 122 9.37 0.69 -8.73
N LEU A 123 8.56 -0.35 -8.85
CA LEU A 123 7.24 -0.23 -9.47
C LEU A 123 6.30 0.51 -8.52
N ALA A 124 5.64 1.53 -9.07
CA ALA A 124 4.56 2.26 -8.45
C ALA A 124 3.22 1.70 -8.92
N PHE A 125 2.26 1.61 -8.01
CA PHE A 125 0.93 1.12 -8.36
C PHE A 125 -0.20 2.06 -7.97
N LEU A 126 0.05 3.12 -7.21
CA LEU A 126 -1.01 4.04 -6.81
C LEU A 126 -0.50 5.48 -6.65
N TRP A 127 -1.24 6.45 -7.19
CA TRP A 127 -1.04 7.88 -6.96
C TRP A 127 -2.32 8.67 -7.24
N CYS A 128 -2.40 9.92 -6.77
CA CYS A 128 -3.54 10.78 -7.10
C CYS A 128 -3.52 11.19 -8.58
N LYS A 129 -4.67 11.15 -9.26
CA LYS A 129 -4.81 11.58 -10.66
C LYS A 129 -4.40 13.05 -10.86
N GLU A 130 -4.57 13.89 -9.85
CA GLU A 130 -4.16 15.30 -9.86
C GLU A 130 -2.91 15.55 -8.99
N PRO A 131 -2.10 16.58 -9.31
CA PRO A 131 -0.94 16.97 -8.53
C PRO A 131 -1.37 17.71 -7.26
N LEU A 132 -1.77 16.95 -6.25
CA LEU A 132 -2.22 17.44 -4.96
C LEU A 132 -1.27 16.99 -3.84
N GLU A 133 -1.13 17.83 -2.82
CA GLU A 133 -0.48 17.48 -1.55
C GLU A 133 -1.44 16.71 -0.64
N HIS A 134 -0.95 16.28 0.53
CA HIS A 134 -1.64 15.37 1.45
C HIS A 134 -3.09 15.75 1.82
N ASN A 135 -3.44 17.04 1.90
CA ASN A 135 -4.81 17.46 2.26
C ASN A 135 -5.64 17.99 1.08
N GLY A 136 -5.27 17.65 -0.15
CA GLY A 136 -5.92 18.15 -1.35
C GLY A 136 -5.50 19.57 -1.75
N GLN A 137 -4.44 20.12 -1.13
CA GLN A 137 -3.84 21.35 -1.63
C GLN A 137 -3.28 21.12 -3.03
N ARG A 138 -3.36 22.12 -3.91
CA ARG A 138 -2.61 22.10 -5.16
C ARG A 138 -1.11 22.08 -4.85
N SER A 139 -0.41 21.08 -5.40
CA SER A 139 1.05 21.03 -5.32
C SER A 139 1.69 22.24 -6.00
N HIS A 140 2.67 22.84 -5.33
CA HIS A 140 3.44 23.96 -5.86
C HIS A 140 4.34 23.60 -7.04
N ASP A 141 4.91 22.39 -7.05
CA ASP A 141 5.85 21.92 -8.08
C ASP A 141 5.18 21.01 -9.13
N GLY A 142 3.86 20.79 -9.02
CA GLY A 142 3.12 19.85 -9.86
C GLY A 142 3.41 18.38 -9.56
N GLY A 143 4.08 18.10 -8.44
CA GLY A 143 4.41 16.77 -7.96
C GLY A 143 3.25 16.03 -7.32
N ARG A 144 3.49 14.75 -7.01
CA ARG A 144 2.53 13.81 -6.44
C ARG A 144 3.22 12.91 -5.43
N GLU A 145 2.48 12.51 -4.41
CA GLU A 145 2.84 11.35 -3.61
C GLU A 145 2.49 10.07 -4.36
N VAL A 146 3.42 9.11 -4.37
CA VAL A 146 3.33 7.86 -5.11
C VAL A 146 3.60 6.71 -4.15
N LEU A 147 2.78 5.65 -4.26
CA LEU A 147 2.94 4.41 -3.52
C LEU A 147 3.53 3.32 -4.42
N PHE A 148 4.57 2.67 -3.91
CA PHE A 148 5.37 1.66 -4.56
C PHE A 148 5.10 0.27 -3.99
N VAL A 149 5.38 -0.76 -4.80
CA VAL A 149 5.26 -2.18 -4.41
C VAL A 149 6.08 -2.45 -3.14
N GLY A 150 5.42 -2.88 -2.06
CA GLY A 150 6.04 -3.09 -0.75
C GLY A 150 6.01 -1.85 0.15
N GLY A 151 4.92 -1.09 0.07
CA GLY A 151 4.54 -0.03 1.00
C GLY A 151 5.35 1.27 0.95
N GLU A 152 6.37 1.41 0.10
CA GLU A 152 7.18 2.63 0.11
C GLU A 152 6.41 3.81 -0.51
N ARG A 153 6.45 4.97 0.15
CA ARG A 153 5.87 6.22 -0.34
C ARG A 153 6.96 7.21 -0.71
N ARG A 154 6.86 7.83 -1.87
CA ARG A 154 7.79 8.89 -2.29
C ARG A 154 7.06 10.05 -2.94
N TRP A 155 7.61 11.25 -2.76
CA TRP A 155 7.22 12.42 -3.53
C TRP A 155 7.97 12.45 -4.87
N ILE A 156 7.23 12.49 -5.98
CA ILE A 156 7.79 12.67 -7.32
C ILE A 156 7.44 14.08 -7.78
N SER A 157 8.45 14.95 -7.94
CA SER A 157 8.25 16.34 -8.37
C SER A 157 7.66 16.41 -9.77
N GLY A 158 6.92 17.48 -10.08
CA GLY A 158 6.31 17.65 -11.40
C GLY A 158 7.34 17.69 -12.54
N SER A 159 8.53 18.24 -12.28
CA SER A 159 9.66 18.24 -13.23
C SER A 159 10.20 16.85 -13.55
N ARG A 160 10.03 15.87 -12.65
CA ARG A 160 10.46 14.47 -12.84
C ARG A 160 9.32 13.55 -13.28
N TRP A 161 8.09 14.03 -13.33
CA TRP A 161 6.91 13.20 -13.52
C TRP A 161 6.94 12.41 -14.84
N GLN A 162 7.32 13.05 -15.95
CA GLN A 162 7.37 12.37 -17.26
C GLN A 162 8.47 11.30 -17.32
N SER A 163 9.66 11.59 -16.80
CA SER A 163 10.74 10.59 -16.71
C SER A 163 10.37 9.43 -15.80
N PHE A 164 9.67 9.72 -14.70
CA PHE A 164 9.16 8.70 -13.79
C PHE A 164 8.16 7.78 -14.48
N LEU A 165 7.15 8.32 -15.19
CA LEU A 165 6.17 7.51 -15.92
C LEU A 165 6.84 6.60 -16.97
N LYS A 166 7.85 7.11 -17.68
CA LYS A 166 8.62 6.31 -18.63
C LYS A 166 9.39 5.17 -17.94
N GLU A 167 10.04 5.46 -16.81
CA GLU A 167 10.72 4.45 -16.00
C GLU A 167 9.74 3.35 -15.55
N GLN A 168 8.53 3.73 -15.12
CA GLN A 168 7.49 2.77 -14.73
C GLN A 168 7.05 1.89 -15.90
N GLU A 169 6.86 2.46 -17.09
CA GLU A 169 6.54 1.69 -18.29
C GLU A 169 7.65 0.69 -18.66
N ASP A 170 8.91 1.11 -18.56
CA ASP A 170 10.07 0.26 -18.84
C ASP A 170 10.18 -0.88 -17.81
N LEU A 171 9.97 -0.60 -16.52
CA LEU A 171 9.95 -1.62 -15.45
C LEU A 171 8.81 -2.63 -15.67
N LEU A 172 7.61 -2.17 -16.04
CA LEU A 172 6.46 -3.05 -16.33
C LEU A 172 6.74 -4.03 -17.47
N LYS A 173 7.52 -3.60 -18.49
CA LYS A 173 7.93 -4.46 -19.61
C LYS A 173 9.02 -5.47 -19.22
N GLN A 174 9.77 -5.21 -18.17
CA GLN A 174 10.88 -6.04 -17.69
C GLN A 174 10.47 -7.08 -16.64
N ARG A 175 9.18 -7.11 -16.27
CA ARG A 175 8.64 -8.09 -15.31
C ARG A 175 8.94 -9.51 -15.76
N SER A 176 9.51 -10.29 -14.85
CA SER A 176 9.70 -11.73 -15.03
C SER A 176 8.35 -12.47 -14.97
N PRO A 177 8.30 -13.72 -15.49
CA PRO A 177 7.14 -14.58 -15.31
C PRO A 177 6.79 -14.81 -13.82
N ARG A 178 7.81 -14.95 -12.95
CA ARG A 178 7.62 -15.12 -11.51
C ARG A 178 6.83 -13.95 -10.91
N GLU A 179 7.23 -12.72 -11.23
CA GLU A 179 6.59 -11.49 -10.76
C GLU A 179 5.16 -11.34 -11.31
N SER A 180 4.97 -11.58 -12.60
CA SER A 180 3.66 -11.53 -13.24
C SER A 180 2.67 -12.55 -12.68
N GLU A 181 3.19 -13.70 -12.24
CA GLU A 181 2.40 -14.76 -11.62
C GLU A 181 2.30 -14.64 -10.10
N GLY A 182 2.93 -13.66 -9.47
CA GLY A 182 2.93 -13.49 -8.01
C GLY A 182 3.54 -14.67 -7.28
N ARG A 183 4.48 -15.40 -7.89
CA ARG A 183 5.12 -16.55 -7.26
C ARG A 183 6.12 -16.06 -6.21
N ALA A 184 5.98 -16.58 -4.98
CA ALA A 184 6.96 -16.36 -3.93
C ALA A 184 8.36 -16.82 -4.36
N LEU A 185 9.38 -16.12 -3.86
CA LEU A 185 10.79 -16.45 -4.04
C LEU A 185 11.17 -17.68 -3.18
N VAL A 186 10.68 -17.69 -1.94
CA VAL A 186 10.79 -18.82 -1.01
C VAL A 186 9.40 -19.07 -0.44
N THR A 187 8.94 -20.32 -0.46
CA THR A 187 7.69 -20.71 0.17
C THR A 187 7.92 -21.28 1.57
N GLY A 188 7.05 -20.94 2.51
CA GLY A 188 7.08 -21.48 3.85
C GLY A 188 6.12 -22.66 4.02
N ALA A 189 6.51 -23.63 4.84
CA ALA A 189 5.64 -24.69 5.31
C ALA A 189 5.88 -24.98 6.79
N ILE A 190 4.83 -25.36 7.50
CA ILE A 190 4.90 -25.77 8.90
C ILE A 190 4.72 -27.29 8.93
N GLU A 191 5.59 -28.00 9.64
CA GLU A 191 5.47 -29.45 9.82
C GLU A 191 5.33 -29.74 11.30
N MET A 192 4.17 -30.22 11.71
CA MET A 192 3.83 -30.54 13.09
C MET A 192 4.57 -31.80 13.56
N PRO A 193 4.67 -32.07 14.88
CA PRO A 193 5.36 -33.26 15.39
C PRO A 193 4.79 -34.59 14.88
N ASP A 194 3.52 -34.60 14.47
CA ASP A 194 2.83 -35.76 13.87
C ASP A 194 3.00 -35.87 12.35
N GLY A 195 3.80 -34.98 11.73
CA GLY A 195 4.06 -34.93 10.30
C GLY A 195 3.01 -34.18 9.48
N ARG A 196 1.93 -33.67 10.07
CA ARG A 196 0.94 -32.87 9.33
C ARG A 196 1.50 -31.51 8.92
N ARG A 197 1.06 -31.02 7.77
CA ARG A 197 1.37 -29.68 7.26
C ARG A 197 0.09 -28.83 7.16
N PRO A 198 -0.31 -28.13 8.24
CA PRO A 198 -1.51 -27.30 8.23
C PRO A 198 -1.31 -26.08 7.34
N GLU A 199 -2.36 -25.70 6.59
CA GLU A 199 -2.39 -24.45 5.82
C GLU A 199 -2.63 -23.21 6.71
N ARG A 200 -3.21 -23.41 7.90
CA ARG A 200 -3.51 -22.36 8.88
C ARG A 200 -3.46 -22.92 10.30
N ILE A 201 -2.97 -22.10 11.23
CA ILE A 201 -2.96 -22.36 12.67
C ILE A 201 -3.60 -21.15 13.37
N ASP A 202 -4.71 -21.39 14.07
CA ASP A 202 -5.45 -20.38 14.84
C ASP A 202 -4.93 -20.27 16.28
N GLU A 203 -3.62 -20.07 16.41
CA GLU A 203 -2.96 -19.87 17.70
C GLU A 203 -2.01 -18.67 17.65
N PRO A 204 -1.80 -17.98 18.79
CA PRO A 204 -0.78 -16.96 18.89
C PRO A 204 0.59 -17.50 18.51
N TYR A 205 1.29 -16.76 17.64
CA TYR A 205 2.61 -17.12 17.17
C TYR A 205 3.62 -15.99 17.41
N SER A 206 4.89 -16.37 17.44
CA SER A 206 6.03 -15.47 17.35
C SER A 206 7.00 -15.99 16.31
N LEU A 207 7.44 -15.13 15.41
CA LEU A 207 8.44 -15.40 14.39
C LEU A 207 9.63 -14.47 14.63
N THR A 208 10.77 -15.03 15.01
CA THR A 208 12.02 -14.27 15.14
C THR A 208 12.82 -14.43 13.86
N GLU A 209 13.40 -13.34 13.36
CA GLU A 209 14.24 -13.28 12.18
C GLU A 209 15.60 -12.67 12.55
N ALA A 210 16.67 -13.25 12.02
CA ALA A 210 18.01 -12.69 12.05
C ALA A 210 18.58 -12.67 10.62
N CYS A 211 19.10 -11.53 10.21
CA CYS A 211 19.73 -11.31 8.91
C CYS A 211 21.21 -11.01 9.10
N GLU A 212 22.06 -11.66 8.32
CA GLU A 212 23.51 -11.48 8.33
C GLU A 212 24.02 -11.34 6.89
N GLY A 213 24.54 -10.16 6.54
CA GLY A 213 25.11 -9.89 5.23
C GLY A 213 26.28 -8.90 5.30
N PRO A 214 26.99 -8.67 4.18
CA PRO A 214 28.19 -7.82 4.15
C PRO A 214 27.94 -6.36 4.50
N THR A 215 26.75 -5.84 4.16
CA THR A 215 26.39 -4.42 4.33
C THR A 215 25.27 -4.20 5.34
N VAL A 216 24.52 -5.25 5.69
CA VAL A 216 23.35 -5.19 6.56
C VAL A 216 23.34 -6.40 7.48
N SER A 217 23.22 -6.16 8.77
CA SER A 217 22.91 -7.18 9.77
C SER A 217 21.83 -6.64 10.71
N GLY A 218 20.99 -7.54 11.22
CA GLY A 218 19.88 -7.14 12.07
C GLY A 218 19.11 -8.33 12.61
N SER A 219 18.28 -8.08 13.61
CA SER A 219 17.31 -9.05 14.10
C SER A 219 16.00 -8.36 14.39
N GLY A 220 14.92 -9.11 14.26
CA GLY A 220 13.56 -8.64 14.50
C GLY A 220 12.65 -9.77 14.93
N SER A 221 11.46 -9.41 15.38
CA SER A 221 10.41 -10.37 15.70
C SER A 221 9.06 -9.84 15.25
N SER A 222 8.23 -10.71 14.70
CA SER A 222 6.81 -10.46 14.48
C SER A 222 5.96 -11.47 15.25
N SER A 223 4.72 -11.12 15.50
CA SER A 223 3.77 -11.96 16.24
C SER A 223 2.35 -11.65 15.79
N GLY A 224 1.46 -12.61 15.91
CA GLY A 224 0.04 -12.45 15.60
C GLY A 224 -0.80 -13.50 16.29
N SER A 225 -2.12 -13.42 16.15
CA SER A 225 -3.09 -14.33 16.79
C SER A 225 -3.40 -15.59 15.98
N SER A 226 -3.00 -15.62 14.71
CA SER A 226 -3.15 -16.75 13.80
C SER A 226 -2.09 -16.67 12.71
N LEU A 227 -1.69 -17.80 12.15
CA LEU A 227 -0.70 -17.87 11.08
C LEU A 227 -1.22 -18.72 9.93
N ARG A 228 -1.27 -18.16 8.72
CA ARG A 228 -1.47 -18.88 7.46
C ARG A 228 -0.12 -19.27 6.87
N ARG A 229 -0.11 -20.30 6.03
CA ARG A 229 1.09 -20.72 5.28
C ARG A 229 1.68 -19.56 4.47
N SER A 230 0.83 -18.81 3.77
CA SER A 230 1.22 -17.66 2.94
C SER A 230 1.94 -16.55 3.73
N ASP A 231 1.70 -16.44 5.03
CA ASP A 231 2.40 -15.47 5.90
C ASP A 231 3.89 -15.79 6.07
N LEU A 232 4.30 -17.02 5.73
CA LEU A 232 5.68 -17.48 5.75
C LEU A 232 6.38 -17.36 4.40
N ASP A 233 5.66 -16.98 3.35
CA ASP A 233 6.20 -16.84 2.00
C ASP A 233 7.01 -15.55 1.85
N TRP A 234 8.13 -15.64 1.14
CA TRP A 234 9.01 -14.51 0.89
C TRP A 234 8.86 -14.16 -0.57
N PHE A 235 8.14 -13.09 -0.87
CA PHE A 235 8.00 -12.66 -2.26
C PHE A 235 9.26 -11.99 -2.81
N ARG A 236 10.14 -11.54 -1.92
CA ARG A 236 11.41 -10.86 -2.22
C ARG A 236 12.51 -11.28 -1.26
N ALA A 237 13.75 -11.15 -1.70
CA ALA A 237 14.91 -11.31 -0.85
C ALA A 237 14.99 -10.11 0.12
N PRO A 238 15.15 -10.35 1.44
CA PRO A 238 15.35 -9.26 2.41
C PRO A 238 16.76 -8.65 2.32
N LEU A 239 17.68 -9.30 1.61
CA LEU A 239 19.06 -8.86 1.40
C LEU A 239 19.61 -9.45 0.09
N ASP A 240 20.53 -8.74 -0.57
CA ASP A 240 21.12 -9.21 -1.83
C ASP A 240 22.08 -10.38 -1.61
N ASN A 241 22.95 -10.28 -0.59
CA ASN A 241 23.97 -11.29 -0.30
C ASN A 241 24.06 -11.52 1.20
N GLY A 242 23.98 -12.78 1.64
CA GLY A 242 24.01 -13.13 3.07
C GLY A 242 23.05 -14.26 3.43
N THR A 243 22.66 -14.34 4.71
CA THR A 243 21.75 -15.36 5.23
C THR A 243 20.62 -14.73 6.03
N VAL A 244 19.47 -15.41 5.99
CA VAL A 244 18.28 -15.08 6.79
C VAL A 244 17.92 -16.32 7.57
N THR A 245 17.87 -16.19 8.89
CA THR A 245 17.51 -17.28 9.80
C THR A 245 16.22 -16.94 10.52
N ARG A 246 15.21 -17.81 10.39
CA ARG A 246 13.93 -17.66 11.08
C ARG A 246 13.70 -18.78 12.09
N THR A 247 13.06 -18.45 13.21
CA THR A 247 12.52 -19.42 14.17
C THR A 247 11.07 -19.10 14.45
N LEU A 248 10.20 -20.09 14.31
CA LEU A 248 8.77 -19.98 14.55
C LEU A 248 8.41 -20.63 15.88
N SER A 249 7.52 -20.00 16.65
CA SER A 249 7.02 -20.53 17.92
C SER A 249 5.51 -20.32 18.07
N PHE A 250 4.85 -21.30 18.70
CA PHE A 250 3.46 -21.23 19.17
C PHE A 250 3.42 -21.55 20.68
N ALA A 251 2.23 -21.63 21.26
CA ALA A 251 2.05 -22.08 22.63
C ALA A 251 2.55 -23.53 22.80
N GLY A 252 3.73 -23.69 23.42
CA GLY A 252 4.32 -25.01 23.70
C GLY A 252 5.08 -25.66 22.53
N LEU A 253 5.11 -25.04 21.35
CA LEU A 253 5.87 -25.53 20.19
C LEU A 253 6.91 -24.51 19.73
N THR A 254 8.06 -24.99 19.27
CA THR A 254 9.09 -24.18 18.62
C THR A 254 9.70 -24.94 17.45
N SER A 255 10.03 -24.26 16.37
CA SER A 255 10.84 -24.84 15.30
C SER A 255 12.32 -24.85 15.69
N GLY A 256 13.13 -25.63 14.98
CA GLY A 256 14.55 -25.29 14.83
C GLY A 256 14.74 -24.01 13.99
N PRO A 257 15.92 -23.38 14.03
CA PRO A 257 16.22 -22.29 13.11
C PRO A 257 16.23 -22.81 11.67
N VAL A 258 15.61 -22.06 10.76
CA VAL A 258 15.66 -22.33 9.32
C VAL A 258 16.43 -21.20 8.65
N THR A 259 17.50 -21.54 7.94
CA THR A 259 18.39 -20.58 7.29
C THR A 259 18.29 -20.69 5.77
N VAL A 260 18.11 -19.55 5.12
CA VAL A 260 18.17 -19.39 3.66
C VAL A 260 19.35 -18.49 3.33
N ARG A 261 20.15 -18.87 2.34
CA ARG A 261 21.25 -18.05 1.84
C ARG A 261 20.83 -17.34 0.56
N PHE A 262 21.11 -16.06 0.47
CA PHE A 262 20.92 -15.26 -0.74
C PHE A 262 22.25 -14.97 -1.40
N THR A 263 22.27 -15.12 -2.73
CA THR A 263 23.37 -14.67 -3.59
C THR A 263 22.78 -13.83 -4.72
N ASN A 264 23.10 -12.53 -4.75
CA ASN A 264 22.50 -11.56 -5.66
C ASN A 264 20.96 -11.56 -5.66
N GLY A 265 20.35 -11.72 -4.49
CA GLY A 265 18.90 -11.75 -4.30
C GLY A 265 18.24 -13.09 -4.61
N GLU A 266 18.98 -14.10 -5.09
CA GLU A 266 18.45 -15.44 -5.34
C GLU A 266 18.68 -16.36 -4.14
N PRO A 267 17.65 -17.05 -3.63
CA PRO A 267 17.79 -17.97 -2.51
C PRO A 267 18.44 -19.30 -2.96
N ASP A 268 19.13 -19.97 -2.05
CA ASP A 268 19.66 -21.32 -2.25
C ASP A 268 18.57 -22.42 -2.19
N VAL A 269 17.38 -22.09 -1.65
CA VAL A 269 16.22 -22.98 -1.56
C VAL A 269 14.93 -22.25 -1.93
N SER A 270 13.96 -22.96 -2.52
CA SER A 270 12.64 -22.42 -2.87
C SER A 270 11.53 -22.78 -1.88
N GLU A 271 11.79 -23.71 -0.96
CA GLU A 271 10.87 -24.12 0.10
C GLU A 271 11.64 -24.26 1.42
N VAL A 272 11.07 -23.72 2.49
CA VAL A 272 11.55 -23.88 3.86
C VAL A 272 10.48 -24.53 4.73
N VAL A 273 10.89 -25.51 5.55
CA VAL A 273 9.98 -26.24 6.44
C VAL A 273 10.33 -25.97 7.90
N PHE A 274 9.43 -25.30 8.60
CA PHE A 274 9.48 -25.09 10.04
C PHE A 274 9.01 -26.36 10.76
N ARG A 275 9.95 -27.26 11.04
CA ARG A 275 9.68 -28.51 11.77
C ARG A 275 9.51 -28.22 13.26
N MET A 276 8.27 -28.36 13.73
CA MET A 276 7.87 -28.03 15.09
C MET A 276 8.23 -29.16 16.06
N ARG A 277 8.65 -28.78 17.26
CA ARG A 277 8.89 -29.69 18.40
C ARG A 277 8.33 -29.09 19.69
N ASN A 278 8.01 -29.96 20.65
CA ASN A 278 7.62 -29.52 21.99
C ASN A 278 8.74 -28.71 22.63
N ARG A 279 8.38 -27.56 23.21
CA ARG A 279 9.30 -26.76 24.02
C ARG A 279 9.53 -27.54 25.33
N GLN A 280 10.78 -27.93 25.57
CA GLN A 280 11.20 -28.57 26.83
C GLN A 280 11.18 -27.54 27.98
#